data_AF-A0A2S5DDM9-F1
#
_entry.id   AF-A0A2S5DDM9-F1
#
_cell.length_a   1.000
_cell.length_b   1.000
_cell.length_c   1.000
_cell.angle_alpha   90.00
_cell.angle_beta   90.00
_cell.angle_gamma   90.00
#
_symmetry.space_group_name_H-M   'P 1'
#
loop_
_entity.id
_entity.type
_entity.pdbx_description
1 polymer ?
#
loop_
_entity_poly.entity_id
_entity_poly.type
_entity_poly.pdbx_seq_one_letter_code
_entity_poly.pdbx_strand_id
1 'polypeptide(L)' 'MYRLKLISPHFGIDDKGPLHPTQAQARQAAELMLQVYRGNVRAEVHKVDLKTRKSEKLEEVYIKVERVD' A
#
# COMPACT_ATOMS: atom_id res chain seq x y z
N MET A 1 10.82 7.61 5.77
CA MET A 1 10.29 7.33 4.42
C MET A 1 9.10 6.40 4.55
N TYR A 2 8.25 6.32 3.55
CA TYR A 2 7.06 5.47 3.54
C TYR A 2 7.11 4.54 2.35
N ARG A 3 6.58 3.32 2.48
CA ARG A 3 6.48 2.36 1.39
C ARG A 3 5.12 1.69 1.43
N LEU A 4 4.66 1.26 0.27
CA LEU A 4 3.51 0.39 0.14
C LEU A 4 3.89 -1.09 0.19
N LYS A 5 3.06 -1.88 0.84
CA LYS A 5 2.99 -3.33 0.66
C LYS A 5 1.65 -3.68 0.07
N LEU A 6 1.65 -4.22 -1.15
CA LEU A 6 0.46 -4.75 -1.78
C LEU A 6 0.40 -6.24 -1.49
N ILE A 7 -0.77 -6.71 -1.05
CA ILE A 7 -0.97 -8.10 -0.65
C ILE A 7 -2.11 -8.65 -1.48
N SER A 8 -1.85 -9.72 -2.21
CA SER A 8 -2.83 -10.39 -3.07
C SER A 8 -2.60 -11.89 -3.07
N PRO A 9 -3.66 -12.71 -3.16
CA PRO A 9 -3.50 -14.15 -3.38
C PRO A 9 -2.79 -14.48 -4.70
N HIS A 10 -2.78 -13.57 -5.69
CA HIS A 10 -2.18 -13.83 -7.00
C HIS A 10 -0.66 -13.71 -7.03
N PHE A 11 -0.09 -12.79 -6.25
CA PHE A 11 1.35 -12.51 -6.26
C PHE A 11 2.00 -12.52 -4.86
N GLY A 12 1.23 -12.83 -3.82
CA GLY A 12 1.70 -12.80 -2.44
C GLY A 12 1.83 -11.36 -1.92
N ILE A 13 3.05 -10.96 -1.56
CA ILE A 13 3.36 -9.63 -1.03
C ILE A 13 4.31 -8.93 -2.00
N ASP A 14 3.91 -7.76 -2.49
CA ASP A 14 4.78 -6.84 -3.22
C ASP A 14 5.15 -5.67 -2.32
N ASP A 15 6.40 -5.66 -1.87
CA ASP A 15 7.01 -4.59 -1.08
C ASP A 15 8.21 -3.95 -1.79
N LYS A 16 8.26 -4.07 -3.13
CA LYS A 16 9.33 -3.52 -3.97
C LYS A 16 8.99 -2.13 -4.54
N GLY A 17 7.83 -1.59 -4.17
CA GLY A 17 7.37 -0.27 -4.58
C GLY A 17 8.29 0.88 -4.15
N PRO A 18 8.12 2.06 -4.77
CA PRO A 18 8.93 3.24 -4.49
C PRO A 18 8.78 3.71 -3.03
N LEU A 19 9.78 4.46 -2.57
CA LEU A 19 9.70 5.17 -1.29
C LEU A 19 9.01 6.52 -1.50
N HIS A 20 8.04 6.82 -0.65
CA HIS A 20 7.35 8.09 -0.59
C HIS A 20 7.90 8.95 0.56
N PRO A 21 8.02 10.27 0.38
CA PRO A 21 8.52 11.18 1.40
C PRO A 21 7.51 11.40 2.53
N THR A 22 6.20 11.31 2.27
CA THR A 22 5.14 11.52 3.28
C THR A 22 4.15 10.36 3.30
N GLN A 23 3.48 10.17 4.45
CA GLN A 23 2.43 9.17 4.60
C GLN A 23 1.26 9.45 3.65
N ALA A 24 0.87 10.72 3.51
CA ALA A 24 -0.24 11.13 2.64
C ALA A 24 0.01 10.76 1.18
N GLN A 25 1.23 10.93 0.67
CA GLN A 25 1.58 10.51 -0.69
C GLN A 25 1.57 8.99 -0.84
N ALA A 26 2.06 8.25 0.16
CA ALA A 26 1.97 6.80 0.15
C ALA A 26 0.50 6.34 0.13
N ARG A 27 -0.35 6.95 0.96
CA ARG A 27 -1.78 6.66 1.00
C ARG A 27 -2.48 6.92 -0.33
N GLN A 28 -2.23 8.06 -0.97
CA GLN A 28 -2.79 8.36 -2.29
C GLN A 28 -2.35 7.31 -3.34
N ALA A 29 -1.09 6.89 -3.30
CA ALA A 29 -0.60 5.82 -4.16
C ALA A 29 -1.29 4.47 -3.85
N ALA A 30 -1.53 4.14 -2.57
CA ALA A 30 -2.28 2.95 -2.19
C ALA A 30 -3.73 2.98 -2.72
N GLU A 31 -4.41 4.10 -2.57
CA GLU A 31 -5.77 4.30 -3.07
C GLU A 31 -5.83 4.11 -4.60
N LEU A 32 -4.87 4.70 -5.34
CA LEU A 32 -4.75 4.50 -6.78
C LEU A 32 -4.48 3.04 -7.16
N MET A 33 -3.57 2.37 -6.47
CA MET A 33 -3.26 0.95 -6.75
C MET A 33 -4.50 0.07 -6.53
N LEU A 34 -5.27 0.34 -5.47
CA LEU A 34 -6.51 -0.39 -5.20
C LEU A 34 -7.59 -0.13 -6.27
N GLN A 35 -7.67 1.10 -6.82
CA GLN A 35 -8.60 1.43 -7.90
C GLN A 35 -8.22 0.79 -9.24
N VAL A 36 -6.93 0.75 -9.56
CA VAL A 36 -6.42 0.16 -10.81
C VAL A 36 -6.51 -1.35 -10.77
N TYR A 37 -6.26 -1.97 -9.62
CA TYR A 37 -6.24 -3.41 -9.49
C TYR A 37 -7.66 -3.97 -9.33
N ARG A 38 -8.22 -4.56 -10.38
CA ARG A 38 -9.58 -5.14 -10.43
C ARG A 38 -9.78 -6.44 -9.63
N GLY A 39 -8.94 -6.70 -8.63
CA GLY A 39 -8.93 -7.95 -7.87
C GLY A 39 -8.81 -7.71 -6.38
N ASN A 40 -8.80 -8.80 -5.60
CA ASN A 40 -8.59 -8.73 -4.16
C ASN A 40 -7.13 -8.36 -3.86
N VAL A 41 -6.85 -7.06 -3.81
CA VAL A 41 -5.59 -6.50 -3.32
C VAL A 41 -5.86 -5.73 -2.05
N ARG A 42 -4.96 -5.89 -1.09
CA ARG A 42 -4.92 -5.14 0.16
C ARG A 42 -3.65 -4.29 0.14
N ALA A 43 -3.79 -2.99 0.38
CA ALA A 43 -2.66 -2.07 0.39
C ALA A 43 -2.36 -1.63 1.81
N GLU A 44 -1.12 -1.80 2.25
CA GLU A 44 -0.64 -1.36 3.56
C GLU A 44 0.42 -0.27 3.39
N VAL A 45 0.34 0.77 4.22
CA VAL A 45 1.37 1.81 4.27
C VAL A 45 2.29 1.51 5.44
N HIS A 46 3.59 1.45 5.15
CA HIS A 46 4.64 1.15 6.12
C HIS A 46 5.60 2.33 6.25
N LYS A 47 5.99 2.66 7.48
CA LYS A 47 7.11 3.59 7.75
C LYS A 47 8.42 2.81 7.64
N VAL A 48 9.32 3.29 6.80
CA VAL A 48 10.66 2.74 6.64
C VAL A 48 11.66 3.63 7.38
N ASP A 49 12.34 3.02 8.35
CA ASP A 49 13.53 3.59 8.96
C ASP A 49 14.76 3.15 8.15
N LEU A 50 15.41 4.11 7.50
CA LEU A 50 16.59 3.87 6.66
C LEU A 50 17.84 3.47 7.48
N LYS A 51 17.90 3.85 8.76
CA LYS A 51 19.05 3.54 9.63
C LYS A 51 19.01 2.09 10.09
N THR A 52 17.84 1.62 10.47
CA THR A 52 17.64 0.26 10.98
C THR A 52 17.18 -0.73 9.90
N ARG A 53 16.84 -0.24 8.71
CA ARG A 53 16.20 -0.99 7.61
C ARG A 53 14.91 -1.68 8.03
N LYS A 54 14.27 -1.24 9.12
CA LYS A 54 13.01 -1.79 9.61
C LYS A 54 11.84 -1.07 8.95
N SER A 55 10.79 -1.84 8.68
CA SER A 55 9.49 -1.34 8.21
C SER A 55 8.42 -1.62 9.25
N GLU A 56 7.66 -0.61 9.65
CA GLU A 56 6.53 -0.72 10.57
C GLU A 56 5.23 -0.41 9.83
N LYS A 57 4.21 -1.25 9.96
CA LYS A 57 2.88 -0.99 9.39
C LYS A 57 2.23 0.17 10.15
N LEU A 58 1.84 1.21 9.43
CA LEU A 58 1.13 2.36 10.00
C LEU A 58 -0.37 2.26 9.79
N GLU A 59 -0.80 1.91 8.58
CA GLU A 59 -2.21 1.83 8.23
C GLU A 59 -2.45 0.77 7.15
N GLU A 60 -3.67 0.24 7.13
CA GLU A 60 -4.22 -0.54 6.04
C GLU A 60 -5.23 0.34 5.30
N VAL A 61 -5.06 0.46 3.98
CA VAL A 61 -5.89 1.31 3.13
C VAL A 61 -6.97 0.45 2.52
N TYR A 62 -8.21 0.91 2.64
CA TYR A 62 -9.39 0.30 2.04
C TYR A 62 -10.06 1.34 1.16
N ILE A 63 -10.40 0.96 -0.07
CA ILE A 63 -11.42 1.66 -0.84
C ILE A 63 -12.76 0.99 -0.53
N LYS A 64 -13.75 1.76 -0.09
CA LYS A 64 -15.14 1.30 -0.14
C LYS A 64 -15.47 1.14 -1.62
N VAL A 65 -15.46 -0.10 -2.10
CA VAL A 65 -15.98 -0.41 -3.42
C VAL A 65 -17.50 -0.27 -3.29
N GLU A 66 -18.04 0.90 -3.66
CA GLU A 66 -19.46 0.98 -3.97
C GLU A 66 -19.68 0.05 -5.16
N ARG A 67 -20.35 -1.08 -4.91
CA ARG A 67 -20.84 -1.95 -5.99
C ARG A 67 -21.73 -1.09 -6.86
N VAL A 68 -21.30 -0.83 -8.08
CA VAL A 68 -22.20 -0.42 -9.14
C VAL A 68 -22.76 -1.74 -9.67
N ASP A 69 -23.96 -2.09 -9.21
CA ASP A 69 -24.77 -3.20 -9.72
C ASP A 69 -25.13 -3.02 -11.21
#